data_AF-A0A7S1ZKZ8-F1
#
_entry.id   AF-A0A7S1ZKZ8-F1
#
_cell.length_a   1.000
_cell.length_b   1.000
_cell.length_c   1.000
_cell.angle_alpha   90.00
_cell.angle_beta   90.00
_cell.angle_gamma   90.00
#
_symmetry.space_group_name_H-M   'P 1'
#
loop_
_entity.id
_entity.type
_entity.pdbx_description
1 polymer ?
#
loop_
_entity_poly.entity_id
_entity_poly.type
_entity_poly.pdbx_seq_one_letter_code
_entity_poly.pdbx_strand_id
1 'polypeptide(L)'
;ARGAPFSNHGSWVDIAAPGVNILSTIRHPTDENKENTYFGFQSGTSMAAPHVAGVAALIESACPGKLSHKDRLEIMKITTEPHESPNSLGVGIVNAKNSVFYVKTMPECKRSTNTTATPNATTGPITTTTSTSNATSMPITTTTTSTS
;
A
#
# COMPACT_ATOMS: atom_id res chain seq x y z
N ALA A 1 -21.31 -4.59 7.85
CA ALA A 1 -19.99 -4.44 8.49
C ALA A 1 -19.97 -3.25 9.46
N ARG A 2 -20.02 -3.50 10.77
CA ARG A 2 -20.15 -2.44 11.79
C ARG A 2 -18.76 -1.90 12.17
N GLY A 3 -18.66 -0.63 12.57
CA GLY A 3 -17.40 -0.07 13.08
C GLY A 3 -16.91 -0.82 14.32
N ALA A 4 -15.59 -1.00 14.44
CA ALA A 4 -15.01 -1.67 15.60
C ALA A 4 -15.15 -0.79 16.86
N PRO A 5 -15.48 -1.36 18.03
CA PRO A 5 -15.74 -0.58 19.25
C PRO A 5 -14.52 0.21 19.74
N PHE A 6 -13.31 -0.20 19.35
CA PHE A 6 -12.05 0.48 19.67
C PHE A 6 -11.61 1.51 18.63
N SER A 7 -12.30 1.63 17.49
CA SER A 7 -11.90 2.58 16.45
C SER A 7 -12.21 4.00 16.90
N ASN A 8 -11.32 4.94 16.57
CA ASN A 8 -11.67 6.36 16.62
C ASN A 8 -12.56 6.70 15.42
N HIS A 9 -13.41 7.71 15.59
CA HIS A 9 -14.46 8.05 14.63
C HIS A 9 -14.62 9.57 14.54
N GLY A 10 -14.94 10.07 13.36
CA GLY A 10 -15.11 11.50 13.10
C GLY A 10 -15.15 11.82 11.61
N SER A 11 -15.41 13.08 11.28
CA SER A 11 -15.49 13.56 9.88
C SER A 11 -14.15 13.51 9.14
N TRP A 12 -13.04 13.38 9.87
CA TRP A 12 -11.69 13.21 9.31
C TRP A 12 -11.39 11.79 8.83
N VAL A 13 -12.29 10.83 9.06
CA VAL A 13 -12.14 9.47 8.55
C VAL A 13 -12.57 9.46 7.09
N ASP A 14 -11.65 9.15 6.19
CA ASP A 14 -11.94 9.07 4.76
C ASP A 14 -12.59 7.73 4.38
N ILE A 15 -11.95 6.61 4.74
CA ILE A 15 -12.29 5.26 4.28
C ILE A 15 -12.06 4.26 5.43
N ALA A 16 -12.91 3.24 5.52
CA ALA A 16 -12.73 2.11 6.44
C ALA A 16 -12.27 0.83 5.73
N ALA A 17 -11.71 -0.09 6.49
CA ALA A 17 -11.33 -1.42 6.03
C ALA A 17 -11.42 -2.45 7.17
N PRO A 18 -11.40 -3.76 6.87
CA PRO A 18 -11.43 -4.80 7.89
C PRO A 18 -10.25 -4.70 8.87
N GLY A 19 -10.55 -4.63 10.16
CA GLY A 19 -9.56 -4.50 11.23
C GLY A 19 -9.86 -5.35 12.45
N VAL A 20 -10.77 -6.32 12.39
CA VAL A 20 -11.11 -7.21 13.52
C VAL A 20 -10.88 -8.65 13.09
N ASN A 21 -10.22 -9.44 13.94
CA ASN A 21 -9.87 -10.84 13.69
C ASN A 21 -9.16 -11.03 12.34
N ILE A 22 -8.14 -10.20 12.10
CA ILE A 22 -7.32 -10.26 10.90
C ILE A 22 -6.16 -11.21 11.15
N LEU A 23 -6.10 -12.30 10.39
CA LEU A 23 -4.96 -13.21 10.37
C LEU A 23 -3.80 -12.53 9.66
N SER A 24 -2.67 -12.38 10.34
CA SER A 24 -1.45 -11.83 9.76
C SER A 24 -0.26 -12.66 10.18
N THR A 25 0.86 -12.48 9.46
CA THR A 25 2.15 -12.96 9.92
C THR A 25 2.54 -12.24 11.21
N ILE A 26 3.11 -12.97 12.14
CA ILE A 26 3.69 -12.44 13.38
C ILE A 26 5.16 -12.83 13.44
N ARG A 27 5.96 -12.03 14.16
CA ARG A 27 7.35 -12.39 14.43
C ARG A 27 7.33 -13.72 15.17
N HIS A 28 8.14 -14.65 14.67
CA HIS A 28 8.37 -15.93 15.35
C HIS A 28 8.77 -15.67 16.80
N PRO A 29 8.08 -16.28 17.77
CA PRO A 29 8.42 -16.09 19.17
C PRO A 29 9.82 -16.67 19.43
N THR A 30 10.73 -15.82 19.89
CA THR A 30 12.08 -16.23 20.32
C THR A 30 12.06 -16.97 21.66
N ASP A 31 10.91 -17.05 22.32
CA ASP A 31 10.71 -17.79 23.55
C ASP A 31 10.55 -19.28 23.21
N GLU A 32 11.48 -20.10 23.71
CA GLU A 32 11.51 -21.56 23.58
C GLU A 32 10.26 -22.28 24.12
N ASN A 33 9.46 -21.59 24.93
CA ASN A 33 8.23 -22.10 25.53
C ASN A 33 6.94 -21.72 24.78
N LYS A 34 7.03 -21.05 23.64
CA LYS A 34 5.85 -20.69 22.83
C LYS A 34 5.70 -21.60 21.64
N GLU A 35 4.44 -21.88 21.27
CA GLU A 35 4.15 -22.60 20.03
C GLU A 35 4.82 -21.93 18.84
N ASN A 36 5.38 -22.76 17.97
CA ASN A 36 6.09 -22.35 16.77
C ASN A 36 5.08 -21.87 15.70
N THR A 37 4.43 -20.73 15.95
CA THR A 37 3.46 -20.13 15.02
C THR A 37 4.04 -18.88 14.36
N TYR A 38 3.86 -18.82 13.04
CA TYR A 38 4.19 -17.66 12.21
C TYR A 38 2.98 -16.78 11.92
N PHE A 39 1.80 -17.15 12.40
CA PHE A 39 0.54 -16.47 12.14
C PHE A 39 -0.25 -16.23 13.42
N GLY A 40 -0.93 -15.10 13.48
CA GLY A 40 -1.80 -14.75 14.60
C GLY A 40 -2.95 -13.86 14.16
N PHE A 41 -4.08 -13.98 14.85
CA PHE A 41 -5.20 -13.07 14.68
C PHE A 41 -4.98 -11.81 15.52
N GLN A 42 -5.10 -10.65 14.91
CA GLN A 42 -5.07 -9.36 15.59
C GLN A 42 -6.25 -8.49 15.19
N SER A 43 -6.59 -7.55 16.06
CA SER A 43 -7.64 -6.56 15.82
C SER A 43 -7.09 -5.16 16.11
N GLY A 44 -7.33 -4.22 15.21
CA GLY A 44 -6.88 -2.84 15.32
C GLY A 44 -7.07 -2.07 14.02
N THR A 45 -7.07 -0.74 14.10
CA THR A 45 -6.94 0.13 12.92
C THR A 45 -5.61 -0.11 12.21
N SER A 46 -4.57 -0.54 12.95
CA SER A 46 -3.29 -1.02 12.40
C SER A 46 -3.45 -2.20 11.44
N MET A 47 -4.53 -2.97 11.52
CA MET A 47 -4.84 -4.06 10.59
C MET A 47 -5.76 -3.61 9.44
N ALA A 48 -6.55 -2.55 9.63
CA ALA A 48 -7.31 -1.90 8.56
C ALA A 48 -6.39 -1.09 7.61
N ALA A 49 -5.39 -0.39 8.16
CA ALA A 49 -4.45 0.41 7.39
C ALA A 49 -3.71 -0.36 6.26
N PRO A 50 -3.12 -1.56 6.49
CA PRO A 50 -2.46 -2.32 5.43
C PRO A 50 -3.44 -2.82 4.36
N HIS A 51 -4.73 -3.02 4.67
CA HIS A 51 -5.74 -3.32 3.64
C HIS A 51 -5.92 -2.13 2.68
N VAL A 52 -6.11 -0.92 3.20
CA VAL A 52 -6.23 0.29 2.37
C VAL A 52 -4.95 0.54 1.57
N ALA A 53 -3.78 0.38 2.19
CA ALA A 53 -2.49 0.51 1.51
C ALA A 53 -2.34 -0.50 0.36
N GLY A 54 -2.77 -1.75 0.57
CA GLY A 54 -2.78 -2.77 -0.47
C GLY A 54 -3.66 -2.39 -1.67
N VAL A 55 -4.85 -1.82 -1.42
CA VAL A 55 -5.73 -1.35 -2.50
C VAL A 55 -5.10 -0.17 -3.26
N ALA A 56 -4.49 0.78 -2.55
CA ALA A 56 -3.77 1.89 -3.19
C ALA A 56 -2.62 1.38 -4.08
N ALA A 57 -1.91 0.32 -3.66
CA ALA A 57 -0.87 -0.32 -4.45
C ALA A 57 -1.45 -1.06 -5.68
N LEU A 58 -2.61 -1.70 -5.56
CA LEU A 58 -3.30 -2.31 -6.71
C LEU A 58 -3.74 -1.27 -7.75
N ILE A 59 -4.21 -0.12 -7.30
CA ILE A 59 -4.54 1.01 -8.18
C ILE A 59 -3.28 1.48 -8.93
N GLU A 60 -2.17 1.69 -8.21
CA GLU A 60 -0.89 2.07 -8.82
C GLU A 60 -0.44 1.02 -9.85
N SER A 61 -0.54 -0.27 -9.54
CA SER A 61 -0.18 -1.33 -10.46
C SER A 61 -1.07 -1.38 -11.71
N ALA A 62 -2.35 -1.02 -11.58
CA ALA A 62 -3.27 -0.96 -12.70
C ALA A 62 -3.03 0.25 -13.62
N CYS A 63 -2.41 1.32 -13.11
CA CYS A 63 -2.11 2.54 -13.87
C CYS A 63 -0.78 3.20 -13.43
N PRO A 64 0.38 2.56 -13.74
CA PRO A 64 1.65 2.94 -13.14
C PRO A 64 2.11 4.35 -13.52
N GLY A 65 2.41 5.18 -12.51
CA GLY A 65 2.99 6.51 -12.69
C GLY A 65 2.07 7.54 -13.36
N LYS A 66 0.77 7.26 -13.46
CA LYS A 66 -0.21 8.18 -14.09
C LYS A 66 -1.13 8.86 -13.08
N LEU A 67 -1.37 8.23 -11.93
CA LEU A 67 -2.29 8.73 -10.92
C LEU A 67 -1.52 9.35 -9.75
N SER A 68 -1.93 10.55 -9.33
CA SER A 68 -1.40 11.15 -8.11
C SER A 68 -1.87 10.42 -6.86
N HIS A 69 -1.30 10.72 -5.69
CA HIS A 69 -1.84 10.22 -4.42
C HIS A 69 -3.29 10.65 -4.19
N LYS A 70 -3.65 11.88 -4.58
CA LYS A 70 -5.01 12.41 -4.43
C LYS A 70 -6.00 11.66 -5.33
N ASP A 71 -5.61 11.38 -6.57
CA ASP A 71 -6.48 10.65 -7.52
C ASP A 71 -6.76 9.24 -7.00
N ARG A 72 -5.74 8.56 -6.48
CA ARG A 72 -5.90 7.22 -5.89
C ARG A 72 -6.82 7.25 -4.67
N LEU A 73 -6.69 8.24 -3.80
CA LEU A 73 -7.57 8.42 -2.65
C LEU A 73 -9.02 8.64 -3.10
N GLU A 74 -9.23 9.52 -4.09
CA GLU A 74 -10.57 9.81 -4.61
C GLU A 74 -11.21 8.59 -5.27
N ILE A 75 -10.45 7.85 -6.08
CA ILE A 75 -10.90 6.59 -6.67
C ILE A 75 -11.33 5.61 -5.59
N MET A 76 -10.54 5.44 -4.53
CA MET A 76 -10.94 4.56 -3.43
C MET A 76 -12.21 5.05 -2.75
N LYS A 77 -12.37 6.37 -2.54
CA LYS A 77 -13.57 6.96 -1.91
C LYS A 77 -14.84 6.66 -2.72
N ILE A 78 -14.84 6.95 -4.01
CA ILE A 78 -16.01 6.81 -4.88
C ILE A 78 -16.35 5.35 -5.21
N THR A 79 -15.41 4.42 -5.02
CA THR A 79 -15.60 2.99 -5.30
C THR A 79 -15.82 2.14 -4.06
N THR A 80 -15.84 2.77 -2.87
CA THR A 80 -16.15 2.08 -1.61
C THR A 80 -17.51 1.39 -1.65
N GLU A 81 -17.65 0.36 -0.83
CA GLU A 81 -18.97 -0.17 -0.48
C GLU A 81 -19.56 0.71 0.64
N PRO A 82 -20.69 1.40 0.40
CA PRO A 82 -21.33 2.19 1.42
C PRO A 82 -21.74 1.30 2.58
N HIS A 83 -21.58 1.81 3.80
CA HIS A 83 -22.06 1.10 4.97
C HIS A 83 -22.61 2.07 6.01
N GLU A 84 -23.85 1.84 6.40
CA GLU A 84 -24.54 2.48 7.52
C GLU A 84 -23.87 2.08 8.85
N SER A 85 -22.86 2.83 9.30
CA SER A 85 -22.28 2.66 10.62
C SER A 85 -22.69 3.83 11.51
N PRO A 86 -23.18 3.59 12.74
CA PRO A 86 -23.49 4.66 13.68
C PRO A 86 -22.27 5.53 14.04
N ASN A 87 -21.06 5.05 13.71
CA ASN A 87 -19.82 5.68 14.09
C ASN A 87 -19.04 6.31 12.92
N SER A 88 -19.67 6.83 11.86
CA SER A 88 -18.97 7.57 10.77
C SER A 88 -17.68 6.89 10.27
N LEU A 89 -17.82 5.83 9.47
CA LEU A 89 -16.69 5.09 8.85
C LEU A 89 -16.14 5.79 7.59
N GLY A 90 -16.26 7.11 7.52
CA GLY A 90 -16.04 7.87 6.29
C GLY A 90 -17.06 7.52 5.22
N VAL A 91 -16.62 7.45 3.96
CA VAL A 91 -17.50 7.19 2.81
C VAL A 91 -17.91 5.72 2.66
N GLY A 92 -17.20 4.80 3.31
CA GLY A 92 -17.51 3.37 3.24
C GLY A 92 -16.29 2.47 3.41
N ILE A 93 -16.48 1.18 3.12
CA ILE A 93 -15.44 0.16 3.18
C ILE A 93 -14.71 0.09 1.84
N VAL A 94 -13.38 0.08 1.87
CA VAL A 94 -12.55 -0.02 0.67
C VAL A 94 -12.91 -1.26 -0.15
N ASN A 95 -13.11 -1.09 -1.46
CA ASN A 95 -13.37 -2.19 -2.39
C ASN A 95 -12.28 -2.25 -3.46
N ALA A 96 -11.42 -3.28 -3.38
CA ALA A 96 -10.30 -3.49 -4.29
C ALA A 96 -10.76 -3.74 -5.73
N LYS A 97 -11.82 -4.54 -5.90
CA LYS A 97 -12.35 -4.94 -7.22
C LYS A 97 -12.87 -3.74 -7.98
N ASN A 98 -13.72 -2.94 -7.34
CA ASN A 98 -14.32 -1.75 -7.94
C ASN A 98 -13.27 -0.68 -8.22
N SER A 99 -12.35 -0.44 -7.27
CA SER A 99 -11.20 0.46 -7.45
C SER A 99 -10.40 0.13 -8.71
N VAL A 100 -9.94 -1.11 -8.83
CA VAL A 100 -9.11 -1.55 -9.96
C VAL A 100 -9.89 -1.59 -11.27
N PHE A 101 -11.16 -2.01 -11.22
CA PHE A 101 -12.03 -1.99 -12.39
C PHE A 101 -12.19 -0.57 -12.92
N TYR A 102 -12.51 0.39 -12.04
CA TYR A 102 -12.66 1.80 -12.39
C TYR A 102 -11.39 2.35 -13.07
N VAL A 103 -10.23 2.12 -12.46
CA VAL A 103 -8.93 2.53 -13.01
C VAL A 103 -8.67 1.95 -14.39
N LYS A 104 -8.96 0.66 -14.61
CA LYS A 104 -8.78 0.01 -15.92
C LYS A 104 -9.69 0.56 -17.02
N THR A 105 -10.82 1.18 -16.65
CA THR A 105 -11.70 1.83 -17.63
C THR A 105 -11.22 3.22 -18.04
N MET A 106 -10.31 3.84 -17.27
CA MET A 106 -9.79 5.17 -17.55
C MET A 106 -8.96 5.18 -18.84
N PRO A 107 -9.17 6.14 -19.76
CA PRO A 107 -8.43 6.24 -21.02
C PRO A 107 -6.91 6.33 -20.83
N GLU A 108 -6.46 7.08 -19.83
CA GLU A 108 -5.05 7.30 -19.50
C GLU A 108 -4.33 6.05 -18.95
N CYS A 109 -5.11 5.08 -18.47
CA CYS A 109 -4.64 3.83 -17.90
C CYS A 109 -4.74 2.65 -18.88
N LYS A 110 -5.34 2.86 -20.06
CA LYS A 110 -5.29 1.84 -21.12
C LYS A 110 -3.84 1.73 -21.59
N ARG A 111 -3.28 0.52 -21.44
CA ARG A 111 -1.92 0.20 -21.87
C ARG A 111 -1.74 0.61 -23.34
N SER A 112 -0.95 1.65 -23.59
CA SER A 112 -0.42 1.92 -24.91
C SER A 112 0.52 0.78 -25.27
N THR A 113 0.11 -0.08 -26.20
CA THR A 113 0.96 -1.10 -26.80
C THR A 113 1.92 -0.47 -27.82
N ASN A 114 2.72 0.51 -27.40
CA ASN A 114 3.83 1.03 -28.21
C ASN A 114 5.16 0.73 -27.53
N THR A 115 5.44 -0.56 -27.36
CA THR A 115 6.82 -1.04 -27.24
C THR A 115 6.92 -2.31 -28.06
N THR A 116 7.09 -2.13 -29.38
CA THR A 116 7.77 -3.11 -30.22
C THR A 116 9.18 -3.24 -29.65
N ALA A 117 9.37 -4.21 -28.76
CA ALA A 117 10.71 -4.69 -28.45
C ALA A 117 11.19 -5.42 -29.72
N THR A 118 11.98 -4.73 -30.54
CA THR A 118 12.76 -5.38 -31.60
C THR A 118 13.97 -6.03 -30.93
N PRO A 119 14.11 -7.36 -30.91
CA PRO A 119 15.37 -7.98 -30.50
C PRO A 119 16.36 -7.79 -31.66
N ASN A 120 17.16 -6.72 -31.63
CA ASN A 120 18.27 -6.61 -32.57
C ASN A 120 19.46 -7.39 -32.02
N ALA A 121 19.50 -8.68 -32.35
CA ALA A 121 20.68 -9.50 -32.19
C ALA A 121 21.68 -9.14 -33.30
N THR A 122 22.69 -8.33 -32.97
CA THR A 122 23.91 -8.23 -33.79
C THR A 122 25.13 -8.44 -32.91
N THR A 123 25.81 -9.53 -33.21
CA THR A 123 27.02 -10.09 -32.65
C THR A 123 28.17 -9.07 -32.67
N GLY A 124 28.75 -8.75 -31.51
CA GLY A 124 29.96 -7.95 -31.35
C GLY A 124 30.54 -8.11 -29.93
N PRO A 125 31.87 -8.09 -29.75
CA PRO A 125 32.49 -8.50 -28.50
C PRO A 125 32.07 -7.60 -27.33
N ILE A 126 31.64 -8.25 -26.26
CA ILE A 126 31.28 -7.68 -24.97
C ILE A 126 32.49 -6.89 -24.45
N THR A 127 32.41 -5.56 -24.54
CA THR A 127 33.31 -4.67 -23.80
C THR A 127 32.59 -4.31 -22.50
N THR A 128 33.01 -4.96 -21.41
CA THR A 128 32.55 -4.68 -20.06
C THR A 128 33.01 -3.28 -19.64
N THR A 129 32.14 -2.29 -19.77
CA THR A 129 32.35 -0.98 -19.14
C THR A 129 31.70 -0.98 -17.77
N THR A 130 32.51 -1.26 -16.75
CA THR A 130 32.15 -1.14 -15.34
C THR A 130 31.89 0.33 -14.99
N SER A 131 30.62 0.72 -14.85
CA SER A 131 30.25 1.99 -14.23
C SER A 131 30.00 1.80 -12.73
N THR A 132 31.09 1.81 -11.96
CA THR A 132 31.04 2.11 -10.52
C THR A 132 30.64 3.57 -10.33
N SER A 133 29.43 3.82 -9.80
CA SER A 133 29.16 5.07 -9.09
C SER A 133 29.10 4.75 -7.60
N ASN A 134 30.13 5.21 -6.91
CA ASN A 134 30.37 5.03 -5.49
C ASN A 134 29.24 5.63 -4.64
N ALA A 135 28.93 4.92 -3.55
CA ALA A 135 28.30 5.47 -2.38
C ALA A 135 29.18 6.58 -1.78
N THR A 136 28.60 7.76 -1.55
CA THR A 136 29.14 8.74 -0.62
C THR A 136 27.99 9.25 0.26
N SER A 137 28.25 9.21 1.56
CA SER A 137 27.36 9.41 2.68
C SER A 137 26.69 10.79 2.75
N MET A 138 25.45 10.81 3.25
CA MET A 138 24.87 11.99 3.88
C MET A 138 25.34 12.05 5.33
N PRO A 139 25.84 13.19 5.84
CA PRO A 139 26.19 13.31 7.25
C PRO A 139 24.93 13.35 8.11
N ILE A 140 24.89 12.46 9.11
CA ILE A 140 23.97 12.47 10.23
C ILE A 140 24.46 13.53 11.21
N THR A 141 23.69 14.60 11.42
CA THR A 141 23.96 15.57 12.50
C THR A 141 23.13 15.19 13.72
N THR A 142 23.81 14.59 14.70
CA THR A 142 23.27 14.31 16.04
C THR A 142 23.63 15.49 16.94
N THR A 143 22.64 16.26 17.42
CA THR A 143 22.85 17.28 18.46
C THR A 143 22.48 16.68 19.81
N THR A 144 23.51 16.33 20.60
CA THR A 144 23.40 16.06 22.03
C THR A 144 23.67 17.35 22.80
N THR A 145 22.70 17.82 23.58
CA THR A 145 22.90 18.91 24.54
C THR A 145 22.95 18.32 25.95
N SER A 146 24.16 18.25 26.51
CA SER A 146 24.42 18.04 27.93
C SER A 146 25.03 19.33 28.49
N THR A 147 24.45 19.90 29.54
CA THR A 147 25.09 20.96 30.33
C THR A 147 24.86 20.69 31.80
N SER A 148 26.00 20.56 32.50
CA SER A 148 26.33 20.69 33.94
C SER A 148 25.28 20.36 34.99
#